data_AF-A0A8W8KA49-F1
#
_entry.id   AF-A0A8W8KA49-F1
#
_cell.length_a   1.000
_cell.length_b   1.000
_cell.length_c   1.000
_cell.angle_alpha   90.00
_cell.angle_beta   90.00
_cell.angle_gamma   90.00
#
_symmetry.space_group_name_H-M   'P 1'
#
loop_
_entity.id
_entity.type
_entity.pdbx_description
1 polymer ?
#
loop_
_entity_poly.entity_id
_entity_poly.type
_entity_poly.pdbx_seq_one_letter_code
_entity_poly.pdbx_strand_id
1 'polypeptide(L)'
;PTVSISMEAIQDKLHHLLIKEKTDNEVIFDWIEESVDDPTMKSNKFIRALMTSVCESAITGSGSSARVLPEVIKNRGDLLQKYLDHRAESELQALYALQALVHKLEHPQGVLRTLFDTLYDEDIISEDGFNQWEKSKDPNEQEGKGVAMKQVVQFFTWLREAEDDVSDS
;
A
#
# COMPACT_ATOMS: atom_id res chain seq x y z
N PRO A 1 -27.69 -15.56 -11.21
CA PRO A 1 -26.40 -15.02 -11.67
C PRO A 1 -26.02 -13.78 -10.86
N THR A 2 -25.11 -13.95 -9.90
CA THR A 2 -24.44 -12.81 -9.27
C THR A 2 -23.63 -12.10 -10.35
N VAL A 3 -23.99 -10.85 -10.65
CA VAL A 3 -23.22 -10.03 -11.58
C VAL A 3 -21.92 -9.69 -10.87
N SER A 4 -20.78 -10.14 -11.39
CA SER A 4 -19.48 -9.74 -10.84
C SER A 4 -19.34 -8.22 -11.01
N ILE A 5 -19.11 -7.51 -9.91
CA ILE A 5 -18.85 -6.07 -9.91
C ILE A 5 -17.59 -5.76 -10.74
N SER A 6 -17.58 -4.63 -11.47
CA SER A 6 -16.41 -4.22 -12.24
C SER A 6 -15.31 -3.66 -11.34
N MET A 7 -14.05 -3.72 -11.78
CA MET A 7 -12.93 -3.11 -11.04
C MET A 7 -13.09 -1.61 -10.78
N GLU A 8 -13.71 -0.89 -11.72
CA GLU A 8 -14.02 0.54 -11.56
C GLU A 8 -15.01 0.76 -10.41
N ALA A 9 -16.09 -0.02 -10.36
CA ALA A 9 -17.07 0.05 -9.29
C ALA A 9 -16.49 -0.40 -7.93
N ILE A 10 -15.54 -1.36 -7.92
CA ILE A 10 -14.79 -1.72 -6.71
C ILE A 10 -13.97 -0.53 -6.20
N GLN A 11 -13.20 0.12 -7.09
CA GLN A 11 -12.38 1.29 -6.73
C GLN A 11 -13.22 2.44 -6.18
N ASP A 12 -14.33 2.77 -6.85
CA ASP A 12 -15.24 3.82 -6.41
C ASP A 12 -15.83 3.52 -5.04
N LYS A 13 -16.23 2.27 -4.80
CA LYS A 13 -16.83 1.85 -3.54
C LYS A 13 -15.80 1.80 -2.41
N LEU A 14 -14.59 1.30 -2.65
CA LEU A 14 -13.48 1.37 -1.67
C LEU A 14 -13.17 2.82 -1.29
N HIS A 15 -13.03 3.71 -2.28
CA HIS A 15 -12.80 5.12 -2.04
C HIS A 15 -13.94 5.76 -1.24
N HIS A 16 -15.21 5.42 -1.55
CA HIS A 16 -16.35 5.90 -0.78
C HIS A 16 -16.30 5.45 0.69
N LEU A 17 -16.13 4.15 0.94
CA LEU A 17 -16.10 3.58 2.30
C LEU A 17 -14.91 4.12 3.11
N LEU A 18 -13.70 4.13 2.55
CA LEU A 18 -12.48 4.50 3.25
C LEU A 18 -12.32 6.01 3.45
N ILE A 19 -12.68 6.83 2.46
CA ILE A 19 -12.35 8.27 2.44
C ILE A 19 -13.58 9.13 2.75
N LYS A 20 -14.75 8.80 2.20
CA LYS A 20 -15.96 9.61 2.37
C LYS A 20 -16.69 9.25 3.67
N GLU A 21 -16.99 7.98 3.86
CA GLU A 21 -17.71 7.50 5.03
C GLU A 21 -16.78 7.19 6.21
N LYS A 22 -15.53 6.83 5.92
CA LYS A 22 -14.52 6.43 6.92
C LYS A 22 -15.03 5.29 7.81
N THR A 23 -15.70 4.32 7.21
CA THR A 23 -16.26 3.14 7.90
C THR A 23 -15.15 2.32 8.56
N ASP A 24 -15.48 1.49 9.54
CA ASP A 24 -14.53 0.56 10.14
C ASP A 24 -14.15 -0.60 9.18
N ASN A 25 -13.23 -1.47 9.61
CA ASN A 25 -12.78 -2.60 8.80
C ASN A 25 -13.87 -3.66 8.64
N GLU A 26 -14.76 -3.85 9.62
CA GLU A 26 -15.82 -4.85 9.59
C GLU A 26 -16.78 -4.59 8.43
N VAL A 27 -17.27 -3.35 8.27
CA VAL A 27 -18.13 -2.96 7.15
C VAL A 27 -17.44 -3.14 5.79
N ILE A 28 -16.12 -2.91 5.73
CA ILE A 28 -15.35 -3.07 4.49
C ILE A 28 -15.17 -4.55 4.16
N PHE A 29 -14.87 -5.39 5.16
CA PHE A 29 -14.75 -6.84 4.99
C PHE A 29 -16.06 -7.44 4.48
N ASP A 30 -17.17 -7.14 5.16
CA ASP A 30 -18.49 -7.64 4.78
C ASP A 30 -18.81 -7.27 3.33
N TRP A 31 -18.59 -6.01 2.96
CA TRP A 31 -18.86 -5.56 1.60
C TRP A 31 -17.99 -6.28 0.56
N ILE A 32 -16.68 -6.45 0.81
CA ILE A 32 -15.78 -7.14 -0.12
C ILE A 32 -16.21 -8.61 -0.27
N GLU A 33 -16.47 -9.31 0.85
CA GLU A 33 -16.87 -10.73 0.87
C GLU A 33 -18.22 -10.98 0.19
N GLU A 34 -19.16 -10.04 0.29
CA GLU A 34 -20.46 -10.15 -0.37
C GLU A 34 -20.41 -9.77 -1.87
N SER A 35 -19.53 -8.83 -2.25
CA SER A 35 -19.61 -8.15 -3.55
C SER A 35 -18.53 -8.55 -4.55
N VAL A 36 -17.36 -9.00 -4.09
CA VAL A 36 -16.19 -9.26 -4.93
C VAL A 36 -15.91 -10.77 -4.95
N ASP A 37 -15.67 -11.34 -6.14
CA ASP A 37 -15.34 -12.77 -6.26
C ASP A 37 -13.88 -13.07 -5.87
N ASP A 38 -13.60 -14.29 -5.38
CA ASP A 38 -12.26 -14.72 -4.94
C ASP A 38 -11.15 -14.46 -5.99
N PRO A 39 -11.32 -14.77 -7.29
CA PRO A 39 -10.32 -14.42 -8.30
C PRO A 39 -10.02 -12.92 -8.35
N THR A 40 -11.05 -12.07 -8.30
CA THR A 40 -10.88 -10.62 -8.30
C THR A 40 -10.18 -10.14 -7.03
N MET A 41 -10.52 -10.66 -5.84
CA MET A 41 -9.87 -10.31 -4.57
C MET A 41 -8.36 -10.59 -4.57
N LYS A 42 -7.93 -11.65 -5.27
CA LYS A 42 -6.51 -12.04 -5.35
C LYS A 42 -5.77 -11.36 -6.51
N SER A 43 -6.47 -10.58 -7.32
CA SER A 43 -5.88 -9.96 -8.51
C SER A 43 -4.99 -8.77 -8.16
N ASN A 44 -3.92 -8.58 -8.93
CA ASN A 44 -3.02 -7.42 -8.79
C ASN A 44 -3.79 -6.09 -8.84
N LYS A 45 -4.84 -6.00 -9.66
CA LYS A 45 -5.67 -4.79 -9.78
C LYS A 45 -6.41 -4.46 -8.49
N PHE A 46 -6.95 -5.47 -7.81
CA PHE A 46 -7.62 -5.31 -6.53
C PHE A 46 -6.65 -4.89 -5.44
N ILE A 47 -5.49 -5.56 -5.33
CA ILE A 47 -4.46 -5.21 -4.34
C ILE A 47 -4.01 -3.76 -4.51
N ARG A 48 -3.76 -3.33 -5.75
CA ARG A 48 -3.41 -1.93 -6.04
C ARG A 48 -4.52 -0.96 -5.67
N ALA A 49 -5.78 -1.30 -5.96
CA ALA A 49 -6.93 -0.48 -5.60
C ALA A 49 -7.04 -0.30 -4.08
N LEU A 50 -7.00 -1.41 -3.32
CA LEU A 50 -7.10 -1.41 -1.87
C LEU A 50 -5.96 -0.61 -1.23
N MET A 51 -4.70 -0.89 -1.61
CA MET A 51 -3.53 -0.18 -1.07
C MET A 51 -3.61 1.33 -1.36
N THR A 52 -3.98 1.70 -2.59
CA THR A 52 -4.14 3.12 -2.97
C THR A 52 -5.20 3.80 -2.09
N SER A 53 -6.39 3.21 -1.96
CA SER A 53 -7.49 3.82 -1.20
C SER A 53 -7.17 3.94 0.29
N VAL A 54 -6.50 2.95 0.88
CA VAL A 54 -6.08 3.00 2.28
C VAL A 54 -5.04 4.10 2.49
N CYS A 55 -3.97 4.13 1.70
CA CYS A 55 -2.93 5.15 1.85
C CYS A 55 -3.46 6.56 1.54
N GLU A 56 -4.33 6.72 0.54
CA GLU A 56 -4.96 8.00 0.24
C GLU A 56 -5.84 8.49 1.41
N SER A 57 -6.57 7.60 2.08
CA SER A 57 -7.35 7.96 3.28
C SER A 57 -6.51 8.46 4.46
N ALA A 58 -5.23 8.07 4.50
CA ALA A 58 -4.27 8.50 5.52
C ALA A 58 -3.55 9.79 5.15
N ILE A 59 -3.64 10.27 3.90
CA ILE A 59 -2.94 11.47 3.45
C ILE A 59 -3.84 12.69 3.62
N THR A 60 -3.29 13.73 4.23
CA THR A 60 -3.93 15.04 4.42
C THR A 60 -3.14 16.12 3.70
N GLY A 61 -3.77 17.25 3.40
CA GLY A 61 -3.15 18.33 2.60
C GLY A 61 -3.08 17.99 1.12
N SER A 62 -2.33 18.81 0.37
CA SER A 62 -2.16 18.64 -1.09
C SER A 62 -0.80 19.16 -1.57
N GLY A 63 -0.33 18.61 -2.69
CA GLY A 63 0.98 18.93 -3.26
C GLY A 63 2.09 18.82 -2.21
N SER A 64 2.95 19.84 -2.13
CA SER A 64 4.08 19.89 -1.18
C SER A 64 3.68 19.88 0.31
N SER A 65 2.44 20.24 0.63
CA SER A 65 1.92 20.24 2.01
C SER A 65 1.39 18.88 2.46
N ALA A 66 1.36 17.88 1.58
CA ALA A 66 0.81 16.58 1.89
C ALA A 66 1.56 15.90 3.05
N ARG A 67 0.81 15.29 3.98
CA ARG A 67 1.32 14.60 5.17
C ARG A 67 0.51 13.33 5.41
N VAL A 68 1.19 12.31 5.93
CA VAL A 68 0.58 11.03 6.29
C VAL A 68 0.16 11.07 7.76
N LEU A 69 -1.00 10.49 8.07
CA LEU A 69 -1.46 10.17 9.41
C LEU A 69 -1.24 8.67 9.66
N PRO A 70 -0.13 8.24 10.29
CA PRO A 70 0.21 6.82 10.43
C PRO A 70 -0.90 6.01 11.10
N GLU A 71 -1.53 6.57 12.13
CA GLU A 71 -2.61 5.92 12.88
C GLU A 71 -3.78 5.48 11.98
N VAL A 72 -4.03 6.17 10.86
CA VAL A 72 -5.06 5.73 9.91
C VAL A 72 -4.66 4.42 9.24
N ILE A 73 -3.38 4.23 8.90
CA ILE A 73 -2.88 3.01 8.26
C ILE A 73 -2.83 1.87 9.28
N LYS A 74 -2.37 2.14 10.51
CA LYS A 74 -2.36 1.16 11.61
C LYS A 74 -3.76 0.59 11.85
N ASN A 75 -4.77 1.47 11.90
CA ASN A 75 -6.17 1.06 12.02
C ASN A 75 -6.68 0.24 10.82
N ARG A 76 -5.98 0.24 9.68
CA ARG A 76 -6.27 -0.60 8.49
C ARG A 76 -5.30 -1.78 8.34
N GLY A 77 -4.46 -2.06 9.33
CA GLY A 77 -3.49 -3.16 9.31
C GLY A 77 -4.14 -4.50 8.99
N ASP A 78 -5.12 -4.91 9.81
CA ASP A 78 -5.88 -6.16 9.61
C ASP A 78 -6.52 -6.25 8.22
N LEU A 79 -7.03 -5.13 7.71
CA LEU A 79 -7.64 -5.05 6.38
C LEU A 79 -6.63 -5.34 5.29
N LEU A 80 -5.48 -4.66 5.33
CA LEU A 80 -4.42 -4.87 4.34
C LEU A 80 -3.83 -6.28 4.44
N GLN A 81 -3.50 -6.74 5.65
CA GLN A 81 -2.93 -8.07 5.89
C GLN A 81 -3.85 -9.18 5.36
N LYS A 82 -5.17 -9.11 5.59
CA LYS A 82 -6.12 -10.12 5.10
C LYS A 82 -6.05 -10.31 3.58
N TYR A 83 -5.93 -9.23 2.81
CA TYR A 83 -6.00 -9.31 1.35
C TYR A 83 -4.63 -9.46 0.68
N LEU A 84 -3.57 -8.92 1.27
CA LEU A 84 -2.20 -9.15 0.82
C LEU A 84 -1.75 -10.59 1.12
N ASP A 85 -2.21 -11.17 2.23
CA ASP A 85 -2.07 -12.60 2.56
C ASP A 85 -0.61 -13.07 2.57
N HIS A 86 0.31 -12.18 2.96
CA HIS A 86 1.77 -12.39 2.97
C HIS A 86 2.33 -12.93 1.64
N ARG A 87 1.65 -12.66 0.52
CA ARG A 87 2.10 -13.08 -0.81
C ARG A 87 3.06 -12.04 -1.34
N ALA A 88 4.30 -12.46 -1.58
CA ALA A 88 5.34 -11.62 -2.18
C ALA A 88 4.86 -10.78 -3.38
N GLU A 89 4.12 -11.40 -4.32
CA GLU A 89 3.56 -10.69 -5.47
C GLU A 89 2.53 -9.63 -5.05
N SER A 90 1.66 -9.92 -4.08
CA SER A 90 0.67 -8.95 -3.59
C SER A 90 1.35 -7.77 -2.86
N GLU A 91 2.36 -8.04 -2.04
CA GLU A 91 3.15 -6.99 -1.38
C GLU A 91 3.88 -6.11 -2.41
N LEU A 92 4.49 -6.72 -3.42
CA LEU A 92 5.15 -5.98 -4.50
C LEU A 92 4.17 -5.08 -5.28
N GLN A 93 2.97 -5.59 -5.61
CA GLN A 93 1.93 -4.80 -6.25
C GLN A 93 1.42 -3.65 -5.36
N ALA A 94 1.34 -3.88 -4.06
CA ALA A 94 0.99 -2.84 -3.10
C ALA A 94 2.04 -1.71 -3.08
N LEU A 95 3.33 -2.06 -3.09
CA LEU A 95 4.43 -1.09 -3.16
C LEU A 95 4.46 -0.32 -4.49
N TYR A 96 4.13 -0.95 -5.61
CA TYR A 96 3.95 -0.25 -6.88
C TYR A 96 2.76 0.74 -6.86
N ALA A 97 1.64 0.34 -6.26
CA ALA A 97 0.51 1.26 -6.06
C ALA A 97 0.91 2.47 -5.22
N LEU A 98 1.67 2.25 -4.15
CA LEU A 98 2.17 3.30 -3.27
C LEU A 98 3.11 4.27 -4.01
N GLN A 99 4.03 3.74 -4.82
CA GLN A 99 4.90 4.54 -5.68
C GLN A 99 4.09 5.41 -6.65
N ALA A 100 3.10 4.82 -7.33
CA ALA A 100 2.26 5.53 -8.28
C ALA A 100 1.43 6.64 -7.59
N LEU A 101 0.88 6.36 -6.40
CA LEU A 101 0.15 7.35 -5.60
C LEU A 101 1.05 8.54 -5.22
N VAL A 102 2.24 8.28 -4.67
CA VAL A 102 3.17 9.36 -4.29
C VAL A 102 3.67 10.12 -5.51
N HIS A 103 3.86 9.44 -6.64
CA HIS A 103 4.23 10.11 -7.89
C HIS A 103 3.14 11.07 -8.36
N LYS A 104 1.86 10.66 -8.32
CA LYS A 104 0.69 11.50 -8.63
C LYS A 104 0.58 12.71 -7.70
N LEU A 105 1.05 12.59 -6.46
CA LEU A 105 1.12 13.69 -5.49
C LEU A 105 2.34 14.60 -5.69
N GLU A 106 3.16 14.35 -6.71
CA GLU A 106 4.38 15.09 -7.03
C GLU A 106 5.47 14.95 -5.95
N HIS A 107 5.60 13.77 -5.34
CA HIS A 107 6.69 13.42 -4.43
C HIS A 107 6.84 14.36 -3.20
N PRO A 108 5.77 14.57 -2.41
CA PRO A 108 5.83 15.39 -1.20
C PRO A 108 6.83 14.83 -0.20
N GLN A 109 7.63 15.71 0.40
CA GLN A 109 8.70 15.34 1.32
C GLN A 109 8.15 14.54 2.52
N GLY A 110 8.74 13.37 2.75
CA GLY A 110 8.48 12.54 3.93
C GLY A 110 7.27 11.60 3.78
N VAL A 111 6.38 11.81 2.81
CA VAL A 111 5.17 10.99 2.65
C VAL A 111 5.51 9.52 2.37
N LEU A 112 6.34 9.24 1.35
CA LEU A 112 6.71 7.85 1.04
C LEU A 112 7.46 7.19 2.20
N ARG A 113 8.33 7.95 2.87
CA ARG A 113 9.11 7.45 4.00
C ARG A 113 8.20 7.02 5.15
N THR A 114 7.28 7.89 5.58
CA THR A 114 6.31 7.56 6.64
C THR A 114 5.43 6.37 6.26
N LEU A 115 5.03 6.24 4.99
CA LEU A 115 4.26 5.09 4.52
C LEU A 115 5.07 3.80 4.62
N PHE A 116 6.34 3.80 4.18
CA PHE A 116 7.23 2.63 4.28
C PHE A 116 7.47 2.23 5.74
N ASP A 117 7.82 3.19 6.60
CA ASP A 117 8.03 2.93 8.04
C ASP A 117 6.77 2.30 8.65
N THR A 118 5.58 2.87 8.40
CA THR A 118 4.32 2.36 8.97
C THR A 118 3.95 0.97 8.43
N LEU A 119 4.17 0.70 7.13
CA LEU A 119 3.85 -0.60 6.53
C LEU A 119 4.79 -1.71 7.01
N TYR A 120 6.04 -1.36 7.31
CA TYR A 120 7.01 -2.28 7.92
C TYR A 120 6.69 -2.54 9.39
N ASP A 121 6.52 -1.49 10.20
CA ASP A 121 6.28 -1.59 11.65
C ASP A 121 5.00 -2.37 12.01
N GLU A 122 4.00 -2.35 11.12
CA GLU A 122 2.72 -3.04 11.30
C GLU A 122 2.68 -4.43 10.61
N ASP A 123 3.82 -4.97 10.18
CA ASP A 123 3.94 -6.28 9.51
C ASP A 123 3.01 -6.45 8.28
N ILE A 124 2.72 -5.35 7.58
CA ILE A 124 1.84 -5.36 6.39
C ILE A 124 2.64 -5.74 5.14
N ILE A 125 3.86 -5.24 5.03
CA ILE A 125 4.80 -5.54 3.95
C ILE A 125 6.05 -6.12 4.58
N SER A 126 6.45 -7.31 4.12
CA SER A 126 7.66 -7.94 4.57
C SER A 126 8.91 -7.22 4.06
N GLU A 127 10.02 -7.44 4.74
CA GLU A 127 11.35 -7.05 4.27
C GLU A 127 11.63 -7.53 2.84
N ASP A 128 11.26 -8.78 2.53
CA ASP A 128 11.41 -9.33 1.17
C ASP A 128 10.58 -8.55 0.14
N GLY A 129 9.34 -8.15 0.48
CA GLY A 129 8.51 -7.29 -0.35
C GLY A 129 9.20 -5.96 -0.68
N PHE A 130 9.76 -5.28 0.33
CA PHE A 130 10.52 -4.05 0.13
C PHE A 130 11.77 -4.26 -0.73
N ASN A 131 12.52 -5.33 -0.46
CA ASN A 131 13.74 -5.69 -1.20
C ASN A 131 13.44 -6.03 -2.67
N GLN A 132 12.33 -6.72 -2.95
CA GLN A 132 11.87 -7.00 -4.32
C GLN A 132 11.48 -5.71 -5.05
N TRP A 133 10.74 -4.82 -4.38
CA TRP A 133 10.42 -3.52 -4.96
C TRP A 133 11.70 -2.72 -5.25
N GLU A 134 12.65 -2.67 -4.32
CA GLU A 134 13.93 -1.97 -4.48
C GLU A 134 14.69 -2.44 -5.72
N LYS A 135 14.81 -3.76 -5.89
CA LYS A 135 15.58 -4.41 -6.96
C LYS A 135 14.81 -4.48 -8.28
N SER A 136 13.51 -4.17 -8.29
CA SER A 136 12.67 -4.29 -9.46
C SER A 136 13.17 -3.44 -10.64
N LYS A 137 13.17 -4.08 -11.82
CA LYS A 137 13.50 -3.48 -13.12
C LYS A 137 12.35 -3.58 -14.11
N ASP A 138 11.12 -3.79 -13.63
CA ASP A 138 9.95 -3.87 -14.51
C ASP A 138 9.80 -2.54 -15.27
N PRO A 139 9.86 -2.54 -16.63
CA PRO A 139 9.79 -1.33 -17.42
C PRO A 139 8.48 -0.54 -17.22
N ASN A 140 7.40 -1.20 -16.81
CA ASN A 140 6.10 -0.55 -16.59
C ASN A 140 6.01 0.16 -15.23
N GLU A 141 6.94 -0.13 -14.32
CA GLU A 141 6.92 0.39 -12.94
C GLU A 141 8.10 1.34 -12.66
N GLN A 142 8.73 1.87 -13.71
CA GLN A 142 9.85 2.83 -13.58
C GLN A 142 9.39 4.28 -13.36
N GLU A 143 8.14 4.59 -13.69
CA GLU A 143 7.59 5.93 -13.51
C GLU A 143 7.54 6.30 -12.02
N GLY A 144 8.13 7.43 -11.65
CA GLY A 144 8.26 7.87 -10.26
C GLY A 144 9.31 7.11 -9.42
N LYS A 145 9.77 5.92 -9.85
CA LYS A 145 10.70 5.05 -9.10
C LYS A 145 11.98 5.76 -8.67
N GLY A 146 12.62 6.50 -9.59
CA GLY A 146 13.91 7.15 -9.30
C GLY A 146 13.84 8.21 -8.20
N VAL A 147 12.73 8.96 -8.10
CA VAL A 147 12.52 9.94 -7.03
C VAL A 147 12.09 9.24 -5.74
N ALA A 148 11.22 8.24 -5.84
CA ALA A 148 10.81 7.39 -4.73
C ALA A 148 12.03 6.77 -4.02
N MET A 149 12.94 6.15 -4.78
CA MET A 149 14.19 5.56 -4.28
C MET A 149 15.04 6.56 -3.47
N LYS A 150 15.15 7.80 -3.94
CA LYS A 150 15.90 8.85 -3.23
C LYS A 150 15.28 9.22 -1.88
N GLN A 151 13.96 9.14 -1.73
CA GLN A 151 13.27 9.45 -0.48
C GLN A 151 13.44 8.36 0.59
N VAL A 152 13.62 7.11 0.17
CA VAL A 152 13.65 5.94 1.06
C VAL A 152 15.04 5.33 1.24
N VAL A 153 16.12 5.98 0.77
CA VAL A 153 17.50 5.50 0.97
C VAL A 153 17.80 5.17 2.43
N GLN A 154 17.38 6.04 3.35
CA GLN A 154 17.61 5.83 4.78
C GLN A 154 16.83 4.64 5.35
N PHE A 155 15.62 4.37 4.83
CA PHE A 155 14.84 3.19 5.22
C PHE A 155 15.59 1.91 4.86
N PHE A 156 16.09 1.79 3.61
CA PHE A 156 16.88 0.62 3.18
C PHE A 156 18.28 0.55 3.80
N THR A 157 18.84 1.66 4.26
CA THR A 157 20.09 1.63 5.02
C THR A 157 19.85 0.97 6.37
N TRP A 158 18.83 1.44 7.09
CA TRP A 158 18.42 0.87 8.36
C TRP A 158 18.00 -0.60 8.26
N LEU A 159 17.25 -0.97 7.21
CA LEU A 159 16.79 -2.34 6.99
C LEU A 159 17.96 -3.33 6.93
N ARG A 160 19.03 -2.98 6.21
CA ARG A 160 20.25 -3.80 6.11
C ARG A 160 21.07 -3.82 7.40
N GLU A 161 21.16 -2.69 8.11
CA GLU A 161 21.86 -2.62 9.41
C GLU A 161 21.19 -3.54 10.44
N ALA A 162 19.86 -3.64 10.42
CA ALA A 162 19.12 -4.56 11.29
C ALA A 162 19.36 -6.04 10.94
N GLU A 163 19.56 -6.40 9.67
CA GLU A 163 19.93 -7.76 9.24
C GLU A 163 21.32 -8.17 9.76
N ASP A 164 22.30 -7.27 9.70
CA ASP A 164 23.67 -7.57 10.10
C ASP A 164 23.78 -7.83 11.63
N ASP A 165 23.03 -7.09 12.45
CA ASP A 165 23.04 -7.21 13.92
C ASP A 165 22.43 -8.52 14.46
N VAL A 166 21.49 -9.15 13.75
CA VAL A 166 20.92 -10.46 14.14
C VAL A 166 21.81 -11.65 13.76
N SER A 167 22.77 -11.45 12.86
CA SER A 167 23.68 -12.51 12.39
C SER A 167 24.91 -12.74 13.29
N ASP A 168 25.22 -11.77 14.17
CA ASP A 168 26.35 -11.76 15.10
C ASP A 168 25.95 -12.08 16.56
N SER A 169 24.71 -12.55 16.80
CA SER A 169 24.17 -12.92 18.13
C SER A 169 23.98 -14.43 18.33
#